data_AF-A0A9D5AGU6-F1
#
_entry.id   AF-A0A9D5AGU6-F1
#
_cell.length_a   1.000
_cell.length_b   1.000
_cell.length_c   1.000
_cell.angle_alpha   90.00
_cell.angle_beta   90.00
_cell.angle_gamma   90.00
#
_symmetry.space_group_name_H-M   'P 1'
#
loop_
_entity.id
_entity.type
_entity.pdbx_description
1 polymer ?
#
loop_
_entity_poly.entity_id
_entity_poly.type
_entity_poly.pdbx_seq_one_letter_code
_entity_poly.pdbx_strand_id
1 'polypeptide(L)'
;MDKSLPELLAMLRTVEQNLKSKGKPTAALKPSGGIAKEGTCFHCGKTGHWKRNCPKYLEDKKNGVETSTSGIFVINLSTSASWVLDTGCISHICTNVQELKRSRDLAKGEVDLRVGYGAKVAALAVGTFVLTLPSGLIIQLENCYYVPAISRNIISIACLDKFGFSFIIKNNCCSIYLNDIFYATAQMNNGLYVLDLEMPINNIITKG
;
A
#
# COMPACT_ATOMS: atom_id res chain seq x y z
N MET A 1 33.12 -15.67 19.91
CA MET A 1 34.16 -16.12 18.96
C MET A 1 34.13 -15.15 17.80
N ASP A 2 35.00 -14.14 17.84
CA ASP A 2 35.13 -13.17 16.75
C ASP A 2 35.81 -13.84 15.55
N LYS A 3 35.15 -13.82 14.40
CA LYS A 3 35.74 -14.28 13.14
C LYS A 3 36.75 -13.24 12.66
N SER A 4 37.93 -13.70 12.26
CA SER A 4 39.02 -12.83 11.82
C SER A 4 38.69 -12.16 10.49
N LEU A 5 39.22 -10.95 10.26
CA LEU A 5 39.03 -10.19 9.01
C LEU A 5 39.33 -10.99 7.72
N PRO A 6 40.32 -11.90 7.69
CA PRO A 6 40.55 -12.79 6.54
C PRO A 6 39.39 -13.76 6.27
N GLU A 7 38.71 -14.26 7.32
CA GLU A 7 37.57 -15.18 7.19
C GLU A 7 36.34 -14.44 6.65
N LEU A 8 36.10 -13.20 7.10
CA LEU A 8 35.02 -12.36 6.56
C LEU A 8 35.25 -12.02 5.08
N LEU A 9 36.50 -11.76 4.67
CA LEU A 9 36.85 -11.53 3.27
C LEU A 9 36.70 -12.80 2.41
N ALA A 10 37.01 -13.97 2.96
CA ALA A 10 36.77 -15.24 2.27
C ALA A 10 35.27 -15.50 2.05
N MET A 11 34.45 -15.26 3.07
CA MET A 11 33.00 -15.42 2.98
C MET A 11 32.36 -14.45 1.95
N LEU A 12 32.82 -13.20 1.88
CA LEU A 12 32.33 -12.23 0.88
C LEU A 12 32.69 -12.65 -0.55
N ARG A 13 33.90 -13.16 -0.80
CA ARG A 13 34.29 -13.66 -2.13
C ARG A 13 33.47 -14.88 -2.54
N THR A 14 33.14 -15.76 -1.60
CA THR A 14 32.27 -16.92 -1.87
C THR A 14 30.84 -16.48 -2.23
N VAL A 15 30.31 -15.44 -1.61
CA VAL A 15 28.98 -14.87 -1.95
C VAL A 15 29.00 -14.23 -3.35
N GLU A 16 30.05 -13.48 -3.70
CA GLU A 16 30.19 -12.86 -5.02
C GLU A 16 30.34 -13.88 -6.16
N GLN A 17 31.01 -15.01 -5.91
CA GLN A 17 31.12 -16.10 -6.89
C GLN A 17 29.79 -16.84 -7.07
N ASN A 18 29.02 -17.03 -6.00
CA ASN A 18 27.69 -17.64 -6.05
C ASN A 18 26.62 -16.74 -6.74
N LEU A 19 26.82 -15.43 -6.76
CA LEU A 19 25.98 -14.50 -7.52
C LEU A 19 26.26 -14.52 -9.04
N LYS A 20 27.45 -14.96 -9.46
CA LYS A 20 27.84 -15.05 -10.88
C LYS A 20 27.49 -16.40 -11.53
N SER A 21 27.07 -17.40 -10.76
CA SER A 21 26.83 -18.77 -11.23
C SER A 21 25.39 -19.26 -11.00
N LYS A 22 24.37 -18.51 -11.40
CA LYS A 22 23.01 -19.06 -11.60
C LYS A 22 22.66 -19.07 -13.08
N GLY A 23 22.53 -20.29 -13.60
CA GLY A 23 22.19 -20.62 -14.97
C GLY A 23 20.80 -20.17 -15.41
N LYS A 24 20.64 -20.17 -16.73
CA LYS A 24 19.44 -19.82 -17.52
C LYS A 24 18.13 -20.35 -16.94
N PRO A 25 17.05 -19.54 -16.97
CA PRO A 25 15.70 -20.04 -17.14
C PRO A 25 15.42 -20.27 -18.64
N THR A 26 15.24 -21.53 -19.02
CA THR A 26 14.34 -21.95 -20.11
C THR A 26 12.91 -21.95 -19.53
N ALA A 27 11.85 -21.41 -20.14
CA ALA A 27 11.53 -21.18 -21.53
C ALA A 27 10.89 -19.79 -21.74
N ALA A 28 11.33 -19.10 -22.79
CA ALA A 28 10.71 -17.88 -23.28
C ALA A 28 9.50 -18.24 -24.15
N LEU A 29 8.30 -17.82 -23.74
CA LEU A 29 7.19 -17.61 -24.66
C LEU A 29 7.55 -16.39 -25.53
N LYS A 30 7.76 -16.64 -26.83
CA LYS A 30 8.04 -15.61 -27.83
C LYS A 30 6.80 -14.72 -28.03
N PRO A 31 6.92 -13.38 -27.98
CA PRO A 31 6.03 -12.53 -28.76
C PRO A 31 6.55 -12.53 -30.19
N SER A 32 5.79 -13.16 -31.09
CA SER A 32 5.94 -13.00 -32.53
C SER A 32 5.58 -11.57 -32.94
N GLY A 33 6.53 -10.93 -33.63
CA GLY A 33 6.40 -9.88 -34.63
C GLY A 33 5.16 -8.98 -34.65
N GLY A 34 5.41 -7.68 -34.44
CA GLY A 34 4.59 -6.59 -34.97
C GLY A 34 5.26 -5.26 -34.66
N ILE A 35 5.82 -4.60 -35.67
CA ILE A 35 6.31 -3.21 -35.57
C ILE A 35 5.16 -2.36 -35.02
N ALA A 36 5.31 -1.84 -33.79
CA ALA A 36 4.26 -1.06 -33.16
C ALA A 36 4.03 0.21 -33.96
N LYS A 37 2.89 0.27 -34.66
CA LYS A 37 2.40 1.47 -35.34
C LYS A 37 2.41 2.62 -34.34
N GLU A 38 3.04 3.73 -34.71
CA GLU A 38 3.20 4.90 -33.85
C GLU A 38 1.83 5.40 -33.37
N GLY A 39 1.61 5.35 -32.06
CA GLY A 39 0.34 5.71 -31.43
C GLY A 39 0.12 7.23 -31.34
N THR A 40 -1.06 7.61 -30.85
CA THR A 40 -1.40 9.01 -30.56
C THR A 40 -0.66 9.51 -29.33
N CYS A 41 -0.06 10.69 -29.43
CA CYS A 41 0.66 11.34 -28.37
C CYS A 41 -0.29 11.87 -27.28
N PHE A 42 -0.17 11.36 -26.06
CA PHE A 42 -0.94 11.80 -24.89
C PHE A 42 -0.57 13.19 -24.33
N HIS A 43 0.30 13.94 -25.00
CA HIS A 43 0.63 15.33 -24.61
C HIS A 43 0.11 16.34 -25.63
N CYS A 44 0.39 16.14 -26.91
CA CYS A 44 -0.04 17.07 -27.96
C CYS A 44 -1.23 16.59 -28.80
N GLY A 45 -1.72 15.36 -28.57
CA GLY A 45 -2.84 14.75 -29.28
C GLY A 45 -2.55 14.31 -30.72
N LYS A 46 -1.32 14.51 -31.25
CA LYS A 46 -0.97 14.12 -32.63
C LYS A 46 -0.59 12.64 -32.73
N THR A 47 -0.97 12.00 -33.83
CA THR A 47 -0.55 10.63 -34.19
C THR A 47 0.87 10.60 -34.74
N GLY A 48 1.52 9.43 -34.75
CA GLY A 48 2.89 9.29 -35.27
C GLY A 48 3.99 9.40 -34.22
N HIS A 49 3.68 9.58 -32.93
CA HIS A 49 4.68 9.45 -31.85
C HIS A 49 4.01 9.27 -30.48
N TRP A 50 4.71 8.61 -29.57
CA TRP A 50 4.29 8.50 -28.16
C TRP A 50 4.72 9.74 -27.36
N LYS A 51 4.06 10.03 -26.24
CA LYS A 51 4.36 11.18 -25.34
C LYS A 51 5.86 11.36 -25.05
N ARG A 52 6.59 10.26 -24.83
CA ARG A 52 8.05 10.26 -24.59
C ARG A 52 8.90 10.84 -25.72
N ASN A 53 8.38 10.79 -26.95
CA ASN A 53 9.04 11.28 -28.17
C ASN A 53 8.37 12.57 -28.67
N CYS A 54 7.52 13.23 -27.86
CA CYS A 54 6.80 14.43 -28.28
C CYS A 54 7.70 15.66 -28.19
N PRO A 55 7.93 16.38 -29.30
CA PRO A 55 8.78 17.57 -29.30
C PRO A 55 8.31 18.64 -28.32
N LYS A 56 6.99 18.90 -28.28
CA LYS A 56 6.37 19.87 -27.35
C LYS A 56 6.55 19.46 -25.88
N TYR A 57 6.36 18.18 -25.56
CA TYR A 57 6.54 17.68 -24.19
C TYR A 57 8.00 17.84 -23.71
N LEU A 58 8.96 17.60 -24.60
CA LEU A 58 10.38 17.75 -24.29
C LEU A 58 10.79 19.22 -24.15
N GLU A 59 10.12 20.12 -24.86
CA GLU A 59 10.31 21.57 -24.79
C GLU A 59 9.66 22.16 -23.52
N ASP A 60 8.43 21.76 -23.18
CA ASP A 60 7.73 22.16 -21.94
C ASP A 60 8.51 21.73 -20.68
N LYS A 61 9.14 20.54 -20.73
CA LYS A 61 10.00 20.03 -19.65
C LYS A 61 11.31 20.81 -19.50
N LYS A 62 11.83 21.40 -20.58
CA LYS A 62 13.02 22.27 -20.55
C LYS A 62 12.69 23.69 -20.08
N ASN A 63 11.49 24.17 -20.36
CA ASN A 63 11.05 25.53 -20.03
C ASN A 63 10.35 25.66 -18.68
N GLY A 64 10.26 24.58 -17.88
CA GLY A 64 9.71 24.62 -16.53
C GLY A 64 8.23 25.04 -16.48
N VAL A 65 7.49 24.86 -17.58
CA VAL A 65 6.06 25.17 -17.60
C VAL A 65 5.34 24.03 -16.91
N GLU A 66 5.05 24.24 -15.62
CA GLU A 66 4.06 23.45 -14.89
C GLU A 66 2.73 23.61 -15.60
N THR A 67 2.40 22.65 -16.46
CA THR A 67 1.09 22.58 -17.06
C THR A 67 0.12 22.28 -15.93
N SER A 68 -0.71 23.28 -15.59
CA SER A 68 -1.83 23.16 -14.67
C SER A 68 -2.49 21.82 -14.87
N THR A 69 -2.30 20.95 -13.88
CA THR A 69 -2.88 19.63 -13.86
C THR A 69 -4.37 19.83 -13.65
N SER A 70 -5.12 19.99 -14.74
CA SER A 70 -6.54 19.66 -14.79
C SER A 70 -6.65 18.15 -14.67
N GLY A 71 -6.33 17.68 -13.47
CA GLY A 71 -6.37 16.30 -13.05
C GLY A 71 -6.87 16.34 -11.61
N ILE A 72 -8.14 15.97 -11.45
CA ILE A 72 -8.65 15.37 -10.23
C ILE A 72 -8.70 16.37 -9.05
N PHE A 73 -9.73 17.23 -9.04
CA PHE A 73 -10.46 17.45 -7.79
C PHE A 73 -11.47 16.31 -7.61
N VAL A 74 -10.97 15.08 -7.52
CA VAL A 74 -11.63 14.13 -6.63
C VAL A 74 -11.06 14.50 -5.27
N ILE A 75 -11.72 15.44 -4.61
CA ILE A 75 -11.76 15.40 -3.16
C ILE A 75 -12.44 14.07 -2.88
N ASN A 76 -11.67 12.98 -2.89
CA ASN A 76 -12.07 11.82 -2.13
C ASN A 76 -11.91 12.37 -0.73
N LEU A 77 -13.00 12.93 -0.21
CA LEU A 77 -13.15 13.17 1.21
C LEU A 77 -12.75 11.82 1.80
N SER A 78 -11.52 11.70 2.29
CA SER A 78 -10.96 10.45 2.78
C SER A 78 -11.79 10.17 4.02
N THR A 79 -12.96 9.56 3.83
CA THR A 79 -13.87 9.28 4.90
C THR A 79 -13.12 8.33 5.80
N SER A 80 -13.15 8.60 7.09
CA SER A 80 -12.64 7.69 8.12
C SER A 80 -13.25 6.28 8.02
N ALA A 81 -14.26 6.10 7.17
CA ALA A 81 -14.94 4.86 6.86
C ALA A 81 -14.14 3.85 6.01
N SER A 82 -13.10 4.25 5.26
CA SER A 82 -12.37 3.31 4.40
C SER A 82 -10.97 2.97 4.93
N TRP A 83 -10.68 1.68 5.05
CA TRP A 83 -9.44 1.14 5.61
C TRP A 83 -8.83 0.06 4.73
N VAL A 84 -7.55 0.19 4.40
CA VAL A 84 -6.80 -0.83 3.67
C VAL A 84 -6.24 -1.85 4.65
N LEU A 85 -6.47 -3.14 4.39
CA LEU A 85 -5.77 -4.21 5.08
C LEU A 85 -4.39 -4.40 4.45
N ASP A 86 -3.34 -4.31 5.28
CA ASP A 86 -1.96 -4.39 4.80
C ASP A 86 -1.15 -5.38 5.65
N THR A 87 -0.59 -6.40 5.01
CA THR A 87 0.34 -7.35 5.63
C THR A 87 1.76 -6.81 5.71
N GLY A 88 2.10 -5.81 4.88
CA GLY A 88 3.41 -5.16 4.84
C GLY A 88 3.57 -4.01 5.84
N CYS A 89 2.49 -3.60 6.50
CA CYS A 89 2.54 -2.56 7.51
C CYS A 89 2.72 -3.14 8.91
N ILE A 90 3.63 -2.57 9.70
CA ILE A 90 3.93 -3.02 11.08
C ILE A 90 3.06 -2.34 12.14
N SER A 91 2.27 -1.33 11.76
CA SER A 91 1.45 -0.52 12.66
C SER A 91 0.12 -0.13 11.99
N HIS A 92 -0.90 0.18 12.78
CA HIS A 92 -2.09 0.84 12.26
C HIS A 92 -1.78 2.30 11.94
N ILE A 93 -2.32 2.81 10.84
CA ILE A 93 -2.13 4.20 10.40
C ILE A 93 -3.49 4.82 10.12
N CYS A 94 -3.75 6.00 10.65
CA CYS A 94 -4.90 6.80 10.28
C CYS A 94 -4.47 8.16 9.69
N THR A 95 -5.35 8.73 8.87
CA THR A 95 -5.16 10.02 8.21
C THR A 95 -6.00 11.13 8.84
N ASN A 96 -6.83 10.80 9.84
CA ASN A 96 -7.60 11.76 10.63
C ASN A 96 -7.32 11.56 12.13
N VAL A 97 -6.86 12.64 12.78
CA VAL A 97 -6.53 12.66 14.21
C VAL A 97 -7.75 12.77 15.12
N GLN A 98 -8.87 13.32 14.64
CA GLN A 98 -10.04 13.63 15.46
C GLN A 98 -10.71 12.38 16.05
N GLU A 99 -10.57 11.24 15.38
CA GLU A 99 -11.17 9.94 15.76
C GLU A 99 -10.27 9.11 16.69
N LEU A 100 -9.03 9.56 16.93
CA LEU A 100 -8.11 8.89 17.85
C LEU A 100 -8.51 9.16 19.30
N LYS A 101 -8.86 8.11 20.02
CA LYS A 101 -9.17 8.13 21.46
C LYS A 101 -7.92 7.83 22.27
N ARG A 102 -7.89 8.30 23.53
CA ARG A 102 -6.74 8.12 24.45
C ARG A 102 -5.41 8.47 23.77
N SER A 103 -5.43 9.56 23.00
CA SER A 103 -4.32 9.97 22.15
C SER A 103 -3.32 10.83 22.91
N ARG A 104 -2.10 10.85 22.39
CA ARG A 104 -1.07 11.81 22.76
C ARG A 104 -0.35 12.27 21.50
N ASP A 105 0.15 13.49 21.54
CA ASP A 105 1.03 14.00 20.50
C ASP A 105 2.41 13.33 20.58
N LEU A 106 3.06 13.24 19.44
CA LEU A 106 4.42 12.73 19.29
C LEU A 106 5.37 13.90 19.04
N ALA A 107 6.51 13.89 19.73
CA ALA A 107 7.55 14.86 19.45
C ALA A 107 8.19 14.59 18.08
N LYS A 108 8.75 15.64 17.47
CA LYS A 108 9.45 15.50 16.19
C LYS A 108 10.58 14.47 16.31
N GLY A 109 10.55 13.44 15.46
CA GLY A 109 11.55 12.38 15.42
C GLY A 109 11.35 11.27 16.47
N GLU A 110 10.28 11.32 17.27
CA GLU A 110 9.95 10.26 18.23
C GLU A 110 9.58 8.97 17.49
N VAL A 111 8.74 9.09 16.44
CA VAL A 111 8.33 7.96 15.60
C VAL A 111 8.35 8.36 14.13
N ASP A 112 9.28 7.77 13.39
CA ASP A 112 9.35 7.84 11.93
C ASP A 112 9.01 6.46 11.33
N LEU A 113 8.01 6.43 10.45
CA LEU A 113 7.66 5.25 9.69
C LEU A 113 8.44 5.22 8.38
N ARG A 114 8.97 4.04 8.02
CA ARG A 114 9.60 3.83 6.72
C ARG A 114 8.55 3.46 5.69
N VAL A 115 8.58 4.14 4.55
CA VAL A 115 7.65 3.93 3.43
C VAL A 115 8.43 3.78 2.11
N GLY A 116 7.94 2.92 1.22
CA GLY A 116 8.53 2.71 -0.11
C GLY A 116 10.03 2.38 -0.07
N TYR A 117 10.81 3.01 -0.94
CA TYR A 117 12.28 2.82 -1.06
C TYR A 117 13.07 3.48 0.08
N GLY A 118 12.63 3.30 1.33
CA GLY A 118 13.33 3.78 2.52
C GLY A 118 13.08 5.25 2.90
N ALA A 119 12.12 5.92 2.24
CA ALA A 119 11.68 7.23 2.67
C ALA A 119 11.09 7.15 4.09
N LYS A 120 11.15 8.26 4.84
CA LYS A 120 10.60 8.34 6.19
C LYS A 120 9.46 9.34 6.23
N VAL A 121 8.42 9.03 6.99
CA VAL A 121 7.32 9.93 7.31
C VAL A 121 7.14 9.98 8.82
N ALA A 122 6.94 11.17 9.37
CA ALA A 122 6.75 11.36 10.80
C ALA A 122 5.29 11.04 11.18
N ALA A 123 5.10 10.28 12.25
CA ALA A 123 3.83 10.21 12.93
C ALA A 123 3.69 11.42 13.87
N LEU A 124 2.52 12.04 13.90
CA LEU A 124 2.28 13.26 14.70
C LEU A 124 1.53 12.98 16.00
N ALA A 125 0.77 11.89 16.06
CA ALA A 125 0.08 11.44 17.26
C ALA A 125 -0.03 9.91 17.27
N VAL A 126 -0.26 9.35 18.45
CA VAL A 126 -0.57 7.93 18.65
C VAL A 126 -1.74 7.80 19.62
N GLY A 127 -2.58 6.79 19.41
CA GLY A 127 -3.72 6.53 20.28
C GLY A 127 -4.44 5.25 19.92
N THR A 128 -5.71 5.19 20.27
CA THR A 128 -6.62 4.08 19.96
C THR A 128 -7.64 4.52 18.93
N PHE A 129 -7.74 3.81 17.82
CA PHE A 129 -8.81 4.03 16.84
C PHE A 129 -9.90 2.96 17.04
N VAL A 130 -11.16 3.36 17.07
CA VAL A 130 -12.29 2.43 17.27
C VAL A 130 -13.09 2.33 15.98
N LEU A 131 -13.06 1.16 15.34
CA LEU A 131 -13.86 0.87 14.15
C LEU A 131 -15.17 0.21 14.59
N THR A 132 -16.27 0.93 14.45
CA THR A 132 -17.62 0.36 14.61
C THR A 132 -18.05 -0.21 13.27
N LEU A 133 -18.25 -1.52 13.21
CA LEU A 133 -18.69 -2.22 12.01
C LEU A 133 -20.21 -2.07 11.83
N PRO A 134 -20.74 -2.22 10.61
CA PRO A 134 -22.19 -2.20 10.37
C PRO A 134 -22.98 -3.23 11.19
N SER A 135 -22.34 -4.33 11.60
CA SER A 135 -22.93 -5.33 12.50
C SER A 135 -23.07 -4.86 13.95
N GLY A 136 -22.51 -3.71 14.32
CA GLY A 136 -22.37 -3.23 15.70
C GLY A 136 -21.15 -3.80 16.44
N LEU A 137 -20.45 -4.78 15.85
CA LEU A 137 -19.17 -5.27 16.39
C LEU A 137 -18.10 -4.18 16.30
N ILE A 138 -17.12 -4.25 17.19
CA ILE A 138 -16.07 -3.24 17.32
C ILE A 138 -14.70 -3.88 17.11
N ILE A 139 -13.88 -3.26 16.27
CA ILE A 139 -12.44 -3.54 16.18
C ILE A 139 -11.69 -2.36 16.79
N GLN A 140 -10.93 -2.61 17.85
CA GLN A 140 -10.09 -1.60 18.49
C GLN A 140 -8.66 -1.70 17.96
N LEU A 141 -8.19 -0.64 17.30
CA LEU A 141 -6.82 -0.52 16.81
C LEU A 141 -5.99 0.21 17.85
N GLU A 142 -5.27 -0.54 18.68
CA GLU A 142 -4.35 0.02 19.66
C GLU A 142 -3.04 0.47 19.01
N ASN A 143 -2.41 1.52 19.55
CA ASN A 143 -1.19 2.12 19.01
C ASN A 143 -1.33 2.51 17.52
N CYS A 144 -2.47 3.09 17.17
CA CYS A 144 -2.72 3.64 15.84
C CYS A 144 -2.03 4.99 15.69
N TYR A 145 -1.24 5.15 14.64
CA TYR A 145 -0.46 6.35 14.39
C TYR A 145 -1.17 7.27 13.41
N TYR A 146 -1.27 8.55 13.78
CA TYR A 146 -1.72 9.59 12.86
C TYR A 146 -0.56 10.06 11.99
N VAL A 147 -0.72 9.92 10.67
CA VAL A 147 0.32 10.24 9.69
C VAL A 147 -0.32 10.98 8.50
N PRO A 148 -0.32 12.33 8.51
CA PRO A 148 -1.02 13.10 7.47
C PRO A 148 -0.38 12.98 6.07
N ALA A 149 0.88 12.54 5.99
CA ALA A 149 1.57 12.33 4.72
C ALA A 149 1.09 11.08 3.96
N ILE A 150 0.32 10.19 4.59
CA ILE A 150 -0.25 8.99 3.98
C ILE A 150 -1.69 9.28 3.54
N SER A 151 -2.08 8.73 2.40
CA SER A 151 -3.36 9.06 1.75
C SER A 151 -4.54 8.16 2.15
N ARG A 152 -4.28 7.03 2.80
CA ARG A 152 -5.30 6.04 3.19
C ARG A 152 -5.07 5.56 4.62
N ASN A 153 -6.17 5.26 5.32
CA ASN A 153 -6.09 4.55 6.59
C ASN A 153 -5.64 3.10 6.33
N ILE A 154 -4.81 2.56 7.21
CA ILE A 154 -4.21 1.23 7.09
C ILE A 154 -4.45 0.45 8.38
N ILE A 155 -5.03 -0.73 8.25
CA ILE A 155 -5.06 -1.75 9.29
C ILE A 155 -3.88 -2.69 9.02
N SER A 156 -2.91 -2.70 9.92
CA SER A 156 -1.89 -3.74 9.93
C SER A 156 -2.53 -5.08 10.28
N ILE A 157 -2.45 -6.04 9.35
CA ILE A 157 -2.86 -7.43 9.61
C ILE A 157 -1.97 -8.03 10.69
N ALA A 158 -0.66 -7.74 10.67
CA ALA A 158 0.28 -8.26 11.66
C ALA A 158 -0.02 -7.76 13.09
N CYS A 159 -0.59 -6.56 13.24
CA CYS A 159 -1.07 -6.09 14.54
C CYS A 159 -2.31 -6.85 14.99
N LEU A 160 -3.33 -7.01 14.13
CA LEU A 160 -4.55 -7.73 14.49
C LEU A 160 -4.30 -9.22 14.78
N ASP A 161 -3.42 -9.87 14.03
CA ASP A 161 -3.03 -11.27 14.24
C ASP A 161 -2.49 -11.51 15.66
N LYS A 162 -1.72 -10.57 16.21
CA LYS A 162 -1.24 -10.63 17.61
C LYS A 162 -2.37 -10.61 18.65
N PHE A 163 -3.55 -10.10 18.29
CA PHE A 163 -4.76 -10.10 19.12
C PHE A 163 -5.70 -11.27 18.79
N GLY A 164 -5.26 -12.24 17.99
CA GLY A 164 -6.00 -13.47 17.69
C GLY A 164 -7.00 -13.34 16.53
N PHE A 165 -6.98 -12.23 15.79
CA PHE A 165 -7.78 -12.13 14.57
C PHE A 165 -7.24 -13.06 13.49
N SER A 166 -8.14 -13.69 12.75
CA SER A 166 -7.80 -14.52 11.59
C SER A 166 -8.44 -13.98 10.32
N PHE A 167 -7.82 -14.31 9.19
CA PHE A 167 -8.15 -13.74 7.89
C PHE A 167 -8.28 -14.85 6.84
N ILE A 168 -9.36 -14.81 6.07
CA ILE A 168 -9.60 -15.74 4.95
C ILE A 168 -9.71 -14.93 3.67
N ILE A 169 -8.79 -15.16 2.74
CA ILE A 169 -8.81 -14.53 1.42
C ILE A 169 -9.33 -15.52 0.39
N LYS A 170 -10.51 -15.26 -0.16
CA LYS A 170 -11.14 -16.03 -1.25
C LYS A 170 -12.03 -15.12 -2.08
N ASN A 171 -12.19 -15.43 -3.37
CA ASN A 171 -13.16 -14.77 -4.25
C ASN A 171 -13.11 -13.22 -4.18
N ASN A 172 -11.90 -12.65 -4.27
CA ASN A 172 -11.69 -11.19 -4.20
C ASN A 172 -12.15 -10.52 -2.89
N CYS A 173 -12.33 -11.30 -1.83
CA CYS A 173 -12.70 -10.84 -0.49
C CYS A 173 -11.64 -11.24 0.53
N CYS A 174 -11.47 -10.44 1.58
CA CYS A 174 -10.75 -10.81 2.79
C CYS A 174 -11.73 -10.75 3.96
N SER A 175 -12.10 -11.92 4.49
CA SER A 175 -13.00 -12.05 5.63
C SER A 175 -12.20 -12.07 6.92
N ILE A 176 -12.66 -11.29 7.91
CA ILE A 176 -12.00 -11.06 9.20
C ILE A 176 -12.79 -11.78 10.28
N TYR A 177 -12.10 -12.53 11.14
CA TYR A 177 -12.71 -13.28 12.24
C TYR A 177 -11.95 -13.07 13.54
N LEU A 178 -12.63 -13.26 14.66
CA LEU A 178 -12.02 -13.40 15.99
C LEU A 178 -12.78 -14.48 16.75
N ASN A 179 -12.07 -15.50 17.25
CA ASN A 179 -12.68 -16.66 17.93
C ASN A 179 -13.82 -17.30 17.10
N ASP A 180 -13.58 -17.51 15.80
CA ASP A 180 -14.54 -18.03 14.81
C ASP A 180 -15.79 -17.16 14.56
N ILE A 181 -15.90 -16.01 15.21
CA ILE A 181 -16.95 -15.03 14.95
C ILE A 181 -16.56 -14.18 13.74
N PHE A 182 -17.44 -14.09 12.76
CA PHE A 182 -17.28 -13.21 11.60
C PHE A 182 -17.47 -11.75 11.99
N TYR A 183 -16.48 -10.91 11.67
CA TYR A 183 -16.52 -9.47 11.95
C TYR A 183 -16.95 -8.69 10.71
N ALA A 184 -16.20 -8.83 9.62
CA ALA A 184 -16.44 -8.08 8.39
C ALA A 184 -15.75 -8.72 7.19
N THR A 185 -16.10 -8.22 6.01
CA THR A 185 -15.43 -8.54 4.75
C THR A 185 -14.87 -7.26 4.13
N ALA A 186 -13.57 -7.26 3.85
CA ALA A 186 -12.92 -6.27 3.01
C ALA A 186 -12.94 -6.72 1.54
N GLN A 187 -13.34 -5.82 0.64
CA GLN A 187 -13.48 -6.10 -0.78
C GLN A 187 -12.21 -5.70 -1.54
N MET A 188 -11.83 -6.48 -2.55
CA MET A 188 -10.73 -6.12 -3.45
C MET A 188 -11.13 -4.93 -4.31
N ASN A 189 -10.39 -3.83 -4.20
CA ASN A 189 -10.51 -2.65 -5.03
C ASN A 189 -9.12 -2.22 -5.50
N ASN A 190 -8.89 -2.25 -6.81
CA ASN A 190 -7.61 -1.86 -7.43
C ASN A 190 -6.38 -2.57 -6.83
N GLY A 191 -6.50 -3.85 -6.51
CA GLY A 191 -5.41 -4.66 -5.96
C GLY A 191 -5.20 -4.53 -4.44
N LEU A 192 -6.07 -3.80 -3.73
CA LEU A 192 -6.04 -3.67 -2.27
C LEU A 192 -7.33 -4.23 -1.66
N TYR A 193 -7.23 -4.90 -0.51
CA TYR A 193 -8.41 -5.26 0.28
C TYR A 193 -8.83 -4.08 1.14
N VAL A 194 -10.03 -3.57 0.89
CA VAL A 194 -10.57 -2.37 1.53
C VAL A 194 -11.77 -2.74 2.38
N LEU A 195 -11.66 -2.50 3.68
CA LEU A 195 -12.76 -2.54 4.62
C LEU A 195 -13.49 -1.20 4.56
N ASP A 196 -14.77 -1.24 4.22
CA ASP A 196 -15.66 -0.08 4.21
C ASP A 196 -16.64 -0.20 5.38
N LEU A 197 -16.64 0.81 6.26
CA LEU A 197 -17.46 0.84 7.47
C LEU A 197 -18.88 1.36 7.21
N GLU A 198 -19.15 1.95 6.04
CA GLU A 198 -20.46 2.51 5.69
C GLU A 198 -21.27 1.57 4.79
N MET A 199 -20.61 0.59 4.15
CA MET A 199 -21.27 -0.38 3.28
C MET A 199 -22.14 -1.36 4.08
N PRO A 200 -23.45 -1.49 3.78
CA PRO A 200 -24.31 -2.47 4.44
C PRO A 200 -23.84 -3.90 4.15
N ILE A 201 -23.96 -4.78 5.15
CA ILE A 201 -23.63 -6.20 5.00
C ILE A 201 -24.65 -6.82 4.05
N ASN A 202 -24.27 -6.98 2.78
CA ASN A 202 -24.97 -7.89 1.90
C ASN A 202 -24.65 -9.31 2.39
N ASN A 203 -25.58 -9.91 3.15
CA ASN A 203 -25.54 -11.32 3.50
C ASN A 203 -25.48 -12.13 2.20
N ILE A 204 -24.29 -12.52 1.76
CA ILE A 204 -24.15 -13.58 0.79
C ILE A 204 -24.45 -14.86 1.56
N ILE A 205 -25.74 -15.18 1.62
CA ILE A 205 -26.21 -16.51 1.98
C ILE A 205 -25.56 -17.46 0.97
N THR A 206 -24.46 -18.09 1.34
CA THR A 206 -24.00 -19.28 0.64
C THR A 206 -25.01 -20.37 1.00
N LYS A 207 -25.95 -20.61 0.07
CA LYS A 207 -26.86 -21.74 0.18
C LYS A 207 -26.04 -23.04 0.05
N GLY A 208 -26.18 -23.89 1.07
CA GLY A 208 -26.21 -25.37 0.98
C GLY A 208 -24.94 -26.07 0.56
#